data_AF-A0A0D9W198-F1
#
_entry.id   AF-A0A0D9W198-F1
#
_cell.length_a   1.000
_cell.length_b   1.000
_cell.length_c   1.000
_cell.angle_alpha   90.00
_cell.angle_beta   90.00
_cell.angle_gamma   90.00
#
_symmetry.space_group_name_H-M   'P 1'
#
loop_
_entity.id
_entity.type
_entity.pdbx_description
1 polymer ?
#
loop_
_entity_poly.entity_id
_entity_poly.type
_entity_poly.pdbx_seq_one_letter_code
_entity_poly.pdbx_strand_id
1 'polypeptide(L)'
;MEARGDLRSILPYLPVVLRGGALFWPPPAQEAIKALALGPDVSRVSSGDVLADAITDLRLALNLDPLPRRAAEGLAIFFDDLLSRAQARDWFDHILPSLARLLLRLPTLLEDHYRSGGYQEESRGLRILGSQDGGIVLVSQELAAALLACALFCLFPTADRAQARLPPINFDSLFAALCNNSRQSQEQKVRCLVHYFDRVTASTPTGSVSFERKVLHRCPVSDSITYPDMDAWMKSGVPLCTFRVFSSGLIEDEEQETLEVDFANRYLGGGALSRGYSKPFDAMGRRKTRIVAIDALDCPTRLQFESSGLIREVNKAFCGFLDQSNHQLYVKLVQDLNTKDSCASIIPDECIGVSTGNWGCGAFGGNPEIKSMIQWIAASQALRSYINYYTFESGSLKRLEEVTQWILLHRWTVGELWHMLVEYSSQKLGRETNEGFFTWLLPKDIPNDICLLSHIHG
;
A
#
# COMPACT_ATOMS: atom_id res chain seq x y z
N MET A 1 19.68 0.34 -23.53
CA MET A 1 18.60 -0.43 -22.86
C MET A 1 19.10 -1.75 -22.31
N GLU A 2 19.75 -2.59 -23.12
CA GLU A 2 20.27 -3.92 -22.72
C GLU A 2 21.23 -3.94 -21.52
N ALA A 3 21.92 -2.83 -21.23
CA ALA A 3 22.85 -2.73 -20.10
C ALA A 3 22.20 -2.36 -18.76
N ARG A 4 20.93 -1.90 -18.73
CA ARG A 4 20.33 -1.38 -17.50
C ARG A 4 19.92 -2.50 -16.55
N GLY A 5 20.36 -2.42 -15.29
CA GLY A 5 20.06 -3.41 -14.25
C GLY A 5 18.59 -3.44 -13.84
N ASP A 6 17.92 -2.29 -13.86
CA ASP A 6 16.50 -2.14 -13.54
C ASP A 6 15.61 -2.97 -14.48
N LEU A 7 15.73 -2.76 -15.81
CA LEU A 7 15.00 -3.52 -16.81
C LEU A 7 15.34 -5.01 -16.76
N ARG A 8 16.62 -5.37 -16.65
CA ARG A 8 17.05 -6.79 -16.56
C ARG A 8 16.35 -7.53 -15.42
N SER A 9 16.09 -6.87 -14.30
CA SER A 9 15.43 -7.50 -13.15
C SER A 9 13.97 -7.86 -13.40
N ILE A 10 13.24 -7.06 -14.21
CA ILE A 10 11.80 -7.23 -14.42
C ILE A 10 11.46 -7.89 -15.76
N LEU A 11 12.34 -7.79 -16.76
CA LEU A 11 12.11 -8.29 -18.12
C LEU A 11 11.65 -9.77 -18.19
N PRO A 12 12.21 -10.72 -17.41
CA PRO A 12 11.73 -12.10 -17.39
C PRO A 12 10.25 -12.25 -16.99
N TYR A 13 9.69 -11.23 -16.35
CA TYR A 13 8.32 -11.19 -15.85
C TYR A 13 7.41 -10.26 -16.66
N LEU A 14 7.85 -9.77 -17.82
CA LEU A 14 7.05 -8.97 -18.75
C LEU A 14 6.64 -9.80 -19.97
N PRO A 15 5.50 -9.49 -20.62
CA PRO A 15 5.01 -10.24 -21.79
C PRO A 15 5.66 -9.82 -23.12
N VAL A 16 6.75 -9.05 -23.05
CA VAL A 16 7.49 -8.53 -24.20
C VAL A 16 8.89 -9.11 -24.24
N VAL A 17 9.51 -9.07 -25.41
CA VAL A 17 10.86 -9.58 -25.66
C VAL A 17 11.78 -8.46 -26.12
N LEU A 18 13.05 -8.53 -25.70
CA LEU A 18 14.09 -7.58 -26.06
C LEU A 18 14.97 -8.18 -27.17
N ARG A 19 15.06 -7.52 -28.34
CA ARG A 19 15.97 -7.91 -29.43
C ARG A 19 16.53 -6.65 -30.09
N GLY A 20 17.85 -6.62 -30.28
CA GLY A 20 18.53 -5.50 -30.93
C GLY A 20 18.28 -4.16 -30.23
N GLY A 21 18.18 -4.17 -28.90
CA GLY A 21 17.92 -2.97 -28.09
C GLY A 21 16.48 -2.43 -28.09
N ALA A 22 15.53 -3.10 -28.77
CA ALA A 22 14.12 -2.71 -28.83
C ALA A 22 13.19 -3.77 -28.20
N LEU A 23 12.09 -3.31 -27.60
CA LEU A 23 11.06 -4.17 -27.02
C LEU A 23 9.94 -4.42 -28.03
N PHE A 24 9.45 -5.64 -28.10
CA PHE A 24 8.36 -6.01 -28.99
C PHE A 24 7.49 -7.13 -28.41
N TRP A 25 6.25 -7.20 -28.88
CA TRP A 25 5.39 -8.36 -28.68
C TRP A 25 5.86 -9.51 -29.58
N PRO A 26 5.87 -10.77 -29.12
CA PRO A 26 6.03 -11.91 -30.02
C PRO A 26 5.04 -11.81 -31.20
N PRO A 27 5.46 -12.04 -32.47
CA PRO A 27 4.63 -11.74 -33.63
C PRO A 27 3.22 -12.36 -33.61
N PRO A 28 3.03 -13.64 -33.22
CA PRO A 28 1.68 -14.21 -33.14
C PRO A 28 0.78 -13.49 -32.12
N ALA A 29 1.34 -13.10 -30.96
CA ALA A 29 0.61 -12.34 -29.96
C ALA A 29 0.28 -10.92 -30.47
N GLN A 30 1.22 -10.28 -31.17
CA GLN A 30 1.01 -8.95 -31.74
C GLN A 30 -0.16 -8.92 -32.73
N GLU A 31 -0.27 -9.91 -33.63
CA GLU A 31 -1.37 -9.98 -34.59
C GLU A 31 -2.73 -10.22 -33.91
N ALA A 32 -2.78 -11.07 -32.88
CA ALA A 32 -4.00 -11.26 -32.10
C ALA A 32 -4.43 -9.97 -31.36
N ILE A 33 -3.49 -9.23 -30.77
CA ILE A 33 -3.78 -7.94 -30.13
C ILE A 33 -4.25 -6.91 -31.18
N LYS A 34 -3.66 -6.89 -32.38
CA LYS A 34 -4.13 -6.03 -33.49
C LYS A 34 -5.56 -6.35 -33.90
N ALA A 35 -5.93 -7.62 -34.00
CA ALA A 35 -7.30 -8.01 -34.32
C ALA A 35 -8.29 -7.49 -33.25
N LEU A 36 -7.97 -7.66 -31.96
CA LEU A 36 -8.77 -7.11 -30.85
C LEU A 36 -8.89 -5.59 -30.93
N ALA A 37 -7.79 -4.89 -31.25
CA ALA A 37 -7.76 -3.44 -31.37
C ALA A 37 -8.62 -2.88 -32.51
N LEU A 38 -8.92 -3.69 -33.53
CA LEU A 38 -9.80 -3.36 -34.65
C LEU A 38 -11.28 -3.61 -34.35
N GLY A 39 -11.61 -4.22 -33.20
CA GLY A 39 -12.98 -4.42 -32.74
C GLY A 39 -13.55 -5.83 -33.01
N PRO A 40 -14.80 -6.06 -32.60
CA PRO A 40 -15.46 -7.37 -32.69
C PRO A 40 -15.69 -7.83 -34.14
N ASP A 41 -15.83 -6.92 -35.11
CA ASP A 41 -16.02 -7.28 -36.53
C ASP A 41 -14.80 -8.01 -37.12
N VAL A 42 -13.61 -7.72 -36.60
CA VAL A 42 -12.35 -8.36 -37.03
C VAL A 42 -11.95 -9.49 -36.09
N SER A 43 -11.95 -9.25 -34.78
CA SER A 43 -11.53 -10.24 -33.78
C SER A 43 -12.56 -11.33 -33.50
N ARG A 44 -13.84 -11.08 -33.79
CA ARG A 44 -15.01 -11.89 -33.42
C ARG A 44 -15.27 -11.98 -31.91
N VAL A 45 -14.50 -11.26 -31.07
CA VAL A 45 -14.66 -11.28 -29.61
C VAL A 45 -15.79 -10.34 -29.20
N SER A 46 -16.94 -10.91 -28.86
CA SER A 46 -18.17 -10.16 -28.54
C SER A 46 -18.90 -10.64 -27.27
N SER A 47 -18.29 -11.55 -26.52
CA SER A 47 -18.82 -12.17 -25.30
C SER A 47 -17.67 -12.63 -24.39
N GLY A 48 -17.98 -12.91 -23.13
CA GLY A 48 -17.03 -13.31 -22.10
C GLY A 48 -16.38 -14.66 -22.36
N ASP A 49 -17.15 -15.63 -22.86
CA ASP A 49 -16.63 -16.94 -23.30
C ASP A 49 -15.63 -16.81 -24.45
N VAL A 50 -15.96 -16.05 -25.50
CA VAL A 50 -15.07 -15.82 -26.65
C VAL A 50 -13.84 -14.99 -26.25
N LEU A 51 -13.98 -14.07 -25.28
CA LEU A 51 -12.84 -13.36 -24.70
C LEU A 51 -11.91 -14.32 -23.95
N ALA A 52 -12.44 -15.31 -23.23
CA ALA A 52 -11.63 -16.32 -22.56
C ALA A 52 -10.83 -17.19 -23.56
N ASP A 53 -11.43 -17.55 -24.69
CA ASP A 53 -10.74 -18.23 -25.79
C ASP A 53 -9.62 -17.36 -26.38
N ALA A 54 -9.91 -16.09 -26.66
CA ALA A 54 -8.91 -15.15 -27.18
C ALA A 54 -7.74 -14.93 -26.20
N ILE A 55 -8.01 -14.88 -24.89
CA ILE A 55 -6.96 -14.82 -23.86
C ILE A 55 -6.14 -16.11 -23.84
N THR A 56 -6.79 -17.27 -24.01
CA THR A 56 -6.10 -18.56 -24.08
C THR A 56 -5.13 -18.60 -25.27
N ASP A 57 -5.58 -18.20 -26.46
CA ASP A 57 -4.76 -18.14 -27.66
C ASP A 57 -3.59 -17.15 -27.51
N LEU A 58 -3.84 -15.97 -26.92
CA LEU A 58 -2.78 -15.00 -26.60
C LEU A 58 -1.73 -15.58 -25.65
N ARG A 59 -2.15 -16.31 -24.61
CA ARG A 59 -1.23 -16.96 -23.66
C ARG A 59 -0.38 -18.02 -24.35
N LEU A 60 -0.98 -18.84 -25.20
CA LEU A 60 -0.25 -19.84 -26.00
C LEU A 60 0.75 -19.17 -26.96
N ALA A 61 0.37 -18.06 -27.60
CA ALA A 61 1.26 -17.27 -28.45
C ALA A 61 2.47 -16.66 -27.70
N LEU A 62 2.37 -16.51 -26.37
CA LEU A 62 3.45 -16.07 -25.48
C LEU A 62 4.23 -17.24 -24.86
N ASN A 63 3.95 -18.49 -25.25
CA ASN A 63 4.47 -19.71 -24.62
C ASN A 63 4.12 -19.82 -23.11
N LEU A 64 2.92 -19.38 -22.74
CA LEU A 64 2.37 -19.54 -21.39
C LEU A 64 1.36 -20.69 -21.36
N ASP A 65 1.11 -21.23 -20.16
CA ASP A 65 0.03 -22.20 -19.96
C ASP A 65 -1.33 -21.60 -20.38
N PRO A 66 -2.28 -22.41 -20.89
CA PRO A 66 -3.61 -21.92 -21.24
C PRO A 66 -4.32 -21.28 -20.04
N LEU A 67 -5.33 -20.45 -20.31
CA LEU A 67 -6.13 -19.83 -19.25
C LEU A 67 -6.79 -20.93 -18.40
N PRO A 68 -6.72 -20.88 -17.06
CA PRO A 68 -7.38 -21.87 -16.23
C PRO A 68 -8.88 -21.90 -16.48
N ARG A 69 -9.46 -23.10 -16.60
CA ARG A 69 -10.89 -23.30 -16.91
C ARG A 69 -11.83 -22.47 -16.02
N ARG A 70 -11.56 -22.38 -14.71
CA ARG A 70 -12.39 -21.58 -13.80
C ARG A 70 -12.29 -20.07 -14.08
N ALA A 71 -11.14 -19.58 -14.51
CA ALA A 71 -10.99 -18.18 -14.89
C ALA A 71 -11.79 -17.88 -16.17
N ALA A 72 -11.75 -18.80 -17.15
CA ALA A 72 -12.57 -18.73 -18.37
C ALA A 72 -14.07 -18.71 -18.04
N GLU A 73 -14.53 -19.64 -17.20
CA GLU A 73 -15.93 -19.67 -16.72
C GLU A 73 -16.29 -18.36 -15.99
N GLY A 74 -15.39 -17.82 -15.16
CA GLY A 74 -15.61 -16.56 -14.45
C GLY A 74 -15.70 -15.34 -15.36
N LEU A 75 -14.96 -15.30 -16.46
CA LEU A 75 -15.07 -14.26 -17.49
C LEU A 75 -16.44 -14.31 -18.17
N ALA A 76 -16.87 -15.50 -18.59
CA ALA A 76 -18.20 -15.72 -19.17
C ALA A 76 -19.30 -15.27 -18.21
N ILE A 77 -19.29 -15.75 -16.96
CA ILE A 77 -20.26 -15.35 -15.92
C ILE A 77 -20.31 -13.82 -15.78
N PHE A 78 -19.15 -13.16 -15.70
CA PHE A 78 -19.14 -11.72 -15.49
C PHE A 78 -19.71 -10.94 -16.68
N PHE A 79 -19.19 -11.18 -17.88
CA PHE A 79 -19.54 -10.38 -19.05
C PHE A 79 -20.88 -10.78 -19.68
N ASP A 80 -21.25 -12.06 -19.60
CA ASP A 80 -22.44 -12.60 -20.28
C ASP A 80 -23.66 -12.63 -19.34
N ASP A 81 -23.46 -12.89 -18.04
CA ASP A 81 -24.58 -13.05 -17.08
C ASP A 81 -24.73 -11.87 -16.11
N LEU A 82 -23.63 -11.29 -15.60
CA LEU A 82 -23.69 -10.25 -14.56
C LEU A 82 -23.79 -8.82 -15.11
N LEU A 83 -23.26 -8.54 -16.30
CA LEU A 83 -23.44 -7.25 -16.95
C LEU A 83 -24.80 -7.19 -17.67
N SER A 84 -25.40 -6.00 -17.73
CA SER A 84 -26.52 -5.79 -18.65
C SER A 84 -26.05 -5.88 -20.10
N ARG A 85 -26.93 -6.28 -21.02
CA ARG A 85 -26.59 -6.38 -22.46
C ARG A 85 -25.99 -5.09 -23.03
N ALA A 86 -26.45 -3.93 -22.57
CA ALA A 86 -25.91 -2.63 -23.00
C ALA A 86 -24.47 -2.43 -22.50
N GLN A 87 -24.19 -2.77 -21.23
CA GLN A 87 -22.84 -2.67 -20.66
C GLN A 87 -21.87 -3.65 -21.28
N ALA A 88 -22.30 -4.91 -21.50
CA ALA A 88 -21.47 -5.90 -22.17
C ALA A 88 -21.13 -5.47 -23.60
N ARG A 89 -22.12 -4.96 -24.35
CA ARG A 89 -21.91 -4.44 -25.70
C ARG A 89 -20.93 -3.26 -25.70
N ASP A 90 -21.11 -2.29 -24.83
CA ASP A 90 -20.21 -1.14 -24.70
C ASP A 90 -18.76 -1.59 -24.39
N TRP A 91 -18.61 -2.60 -23.52
CA TRP A 91 -17.31 -3.19 -23.23
C TRP A 91 -16.65 -3.79 -24.48
N PHE A 92 -17.34 -4.65 -25.23
CA PHE A 92 -16.76 -5.32 -26.40
C PHE A 92 -16.59 -4.39 -27.61
N ASP A 93 -17.50 -3.43 -27.82
CA ASP A 93 -17.46 -2.51 -28.96
C ASP A 93 -16.43 -1.39 -28.76
N HIS A 94 -16.14 -0.98 -27.51
CA HIS A 94 -15.36 0.23 -27.24
C HIS A 94 -14.22 0.07 -26.24
N ILE A 95 -14.45 -0.55 -25.09
CA ILE A 95 -13.44 -0.63 -24.02
C ILE A 95 -12.36 -1.66 -24.37
N LEU A 96 -12.75 -2.89 -24.73
CA LEU A 96 -11.83 -3.97 -25.08
C LEU A 96 -10.88 -3.60 -26.24
N PRO A 97 -11.36 -3.02 -27.36
CA PRO A 97 -10.47 -2.57 -28.44
C PRO A 97 -9.52 -1.45 -28.00
N SER A 98 -9.97 -0.56 -27.11
CA SER A 98 -9.12 0.50 -26.55
C SER A 98 -8.03 -0.05 -25.64
N LEU A 99 -8.34 -1.06 -24.83
CA LEU A 99 -7.33 -1.78 -24.04
C LEU A 99 -6.33 -2.50 -24.94
N ALA A 100 -6.77 -3.13 -26.03
CA ALA A 100 -5.88 -3.75 -27.00
C ALA A 100 -4.96 -2.73 -27.69
N ARG A 101 -5.46 -1.54 -28.04
CA ARG A 101 -4.60 -0.42 -28.52
C ARG A 101 -3.58 0.02 -27.47
N LEU A 102 -3.94 0.06 -26.19
CA LEU A 102 -3.02 0.35 -25.10
C LEU A 102 -1.95 -0.74 -24.96
N LEU A 103 -2.32 -2.03 -25.09
CA LEU A 103 -1.36 -3.14 -25.10
C LEU A 103 -0.37 -3.04 -26.26
N LEU A 104 -0.81 -2.65 -27.47
CA LEU A 104 0.09 -2.43 -28.61
C LEU A 104 1.12 -1.34 -28.35
N ARG A 105 0.81 -0.37 -27.48
CA ARG A 105 1.74 0.70 -27.06
C ARG A 105 2.66 0.28 -25.92
N LEU A 106 2.43 -0.86 -25.24
CA LEU A 106 3.26 -1.29 -24.12
C LEU A 106 4.77 -1.29 -24.42
N PRO A 107 5.26 -1.83 -25.56
CA PRO A 107 6.70 -1.82 -25.83
C PRO A 107 7.26 -0.40 -25.91
N THR A 108 6.60 0.51 -26.65
CA THR A 108 7.06 1.90 -26.76
C THR A 108 6.96 2.64 -25.43
N LEU A 109 5.91 2.41 -24.63
CA LEU A 109 5.76 2.98 -23.29
C LEU A 109 6.89 2.53 -22.35
N LEU A 110 7.29 1.25 -22.40
CA LEU A 110 8.43 0.75 -21.64
C LEU A 110 9.74 1.37 -22.13
N GLU A 111 9.94 1.46 -23.45
CA GLU A 111 11.15 2.08 -24.00
C GLU A 111 11.28 3.54 -23.59
N ASP A 112 10.20 4.32 -23.69
CA ASP A 112 10.17 5.72 -23.30
C ASP A 112 10.44 5.88 -21.80
N HIS A 113 9.85 5.00 -20.98
CA HIS A 113 10.10 4.94 -19.54
C HIS A 113 11.58 4.79 -19.18
N TYR A 114 12.31 3.93 -19.90
CA TYR A 114 13.75 3.74 -19.68
C TYR A 114 14.64 4.76 -20.42
N ARG A 115 14.09 5.53 -21.38
CA ARG A 115 14.79 6.65 -22.05
C ARG A 115 14.71 7.95 -21.24
N SER A 116 13.56 8.21 -20.61
CA SER A 116 13.31 9.45 -19.86
C SER A 116 14.09 9.54 -18.54
N GLY A 117 14.57 8.42 -18.00
CA GLY A 117 15.48 8.41 -16.85
C GLY A 117 16.91 8.76 -17.29
N GLY A 118 17.37 9.97 -16.96
CA GLY A 118 18.75 10.40 -17.26
C GLY A 118 19.80 9.47 -16.65
N TYR A 119 21.05 9.55 -17.15
CA TYR A 119 22.18 8.71 -16.73
C TYR A 119 22.51 8.75 -15.21
N GLN A 120 21.95 9.71 -14.45
CA GLN A 120 22.11 9.80 -12.98
C GLN A 120 20.94 9.18 -12.18
N GLU A 121 19.85 8.75 -12.84
CA GLU A 121 18.63 8.20 -12.22
C GLU A 121 18.37 6.72 -12.58
N GLU A 122 19.43 5.94 -12.83
CA GLU A 122 19.33 4.52 -13.22
C GLU A 122 18.55 3.65 -12.22
N SER A 123 18.27 4.12 -11.00
CA SER A 123 17.64 3.36 -9.92
C SER A 123 16.11 3.49 -9.81
N ARG A 124 15.46 4.35 -10.64
CA ARG A 124 14.02 4.65 -10.54
C ARG A 124 13.13 4.00 -11.61
N GLY A 125 13.74 3.31 -12.58
CA GLY A 125 13.02 2.57 -13.62
C GLY A 125 12.21 1.41 -13.07
N LEU A 126 11.32 0.84 -13.90
CA LEU A 126 10.52 -0.31 -13.49
C LEU A 126 11.47 -1.48 -13.21
N ARG A 127 11.45 -2.00 -11.99
CA ARG A 127 12.33 -3.06 -11.51
C ARG A 127 11.67 -3.89 -10.41
N ILE A 128 12.23 -5.06 -10.12
CA ILE A 128 11.85 -5.84 -8.95
C ILE A 128 12.43 -5.17 -7.70
N LEU A 129 11.56 -4.78 -6.76
CA LEU A 129 11.97 -4.34 -5.41
C LEU A 129 11.98 -5.56 -4.48
N GLY A 130 13.11 -6.28 -4.47
CA GLY A 130 13.30 -7.53 -3.73
C GLY A 130 13.29 -7.36 -2.20
N SER A 131 13.31 -8.48 -1.48
CA SER A 131 13.44 -8.43 -0.02
C SER A 131 14.77 -7.79 0.38
N GLN A 132 14.74 -6.80 1.28
CA GLN A 132 15.90 -6.00 1.70
C GLN A 132 16.52 -5.13 0.59
N ASP A 133 15.88 -5.02 -0.59
CA ASP A 133 16.27 -4.09 -1.65
C ASP A 133 15.37 -2.86 -1.57
N GLY A 134 15.89 -1.81 -0.92
CA GLY A 134 15.21 -0.54 -0.78
C GLY A 134 15.24 0.27 -2.08
N GLY A 135 14.23 1.12 -2.27
CA GLY A 135 14.25 2.11 -3.34
C GLY A 135 12.87 2.45 -3.87
N ILE A 136 12.87 3.33 -4.88
CA ILE A 136 11.66 3.89 -5.47
C ILE A 136 11.60 3.52 -6.95
N VAL A 137 10.40 3.14 -7.40
CA VAL A 137 10.04 3.00 -8.81
C VAL A 137 9.03 4.08 -9.12
N LEU A 138 9.28 4.89 -10.16
CA LEU A 138 8.31 5.85 -10.68
C LEU A 138 7.77 5.30 -11.99
N VAL A 139 6.47 5.37 -12.25
CA VAL A 139 5.87 4.99 -13.53
C VAL A 139 4.80 6.00 -13.91
N SER A 140 4.61 6.23 -15.21
CA SER A 140 3.46 7.00 -15.67
C SER A 140 2.16 6.22 -15.42
N GLN A 141 1.06 6.93 -15.22
CA GLN A 141 -0.26 6.32 -15.06
C GLN A 141 -0.68 5.56 -16.32
N GLU A 142 -0.27 6.02 -17.49
CA GLU A 142 -0.49 5.31 -18.76
C GLU A 142 0.26 3.96 -18.81
N LEU A 143 1.54 3.91 -18.42
CA LEU A 143 2.28 2.66 -18.33
C LEU A 143 1.67 1.72 -17.28
N ALA A 144 1.25 2.25 -16.12
CA ALA A 144 0.55 1.47 -15.11
C ALA A 144 -0.77 0.88 -15.65
N ALA A 145 -1.54 1.65 -16.43
CA ALA A 145 -2.75 1.16 -17.08
C ALA A 145 -2.46 0.06 -18.10
N ALA A 146 -1.38 0.17 -18.89
CA ALA A 146 -0.96 -0.87 -19.83
C ALA A 146 -0.55 -2.16 -19.10
N LEU A 147 0.20 -2.05 -18.00
CA LEU A 147 0.58 -3.19 -17.17
C LEU A 147 -0.65 -3.85 -16.50
N LEU A 148 -1.62 -3.06 -16.03
CA LEU A 148 -2.88 -3.60 -15.50
C LEU A 148 -3.74 -4.25 -16.60
N ALA A 149 -3.72 -3.73 -17.83
CA ALA A 149 -4.34 -4.40 -18.96
C ALA A 149 -3.66 -5.76 -19.22
N CYS A 150 -2.33 -5.88 -19.12
CA CYS A 150 -1.67 -7.18 -19.18
C CYS A 150 -2.15 -8.13 -18.07
N ALA A 151 -2.41 -7.63 -16.86
CA ALA A 151 -2.96 -8.44 -15.77
C ALA A 151 -4.39 -8.92 -16.05
N LEU A 152 -5.25 -8.06 -16.60
CA LEU A 152 -6.62 -8.38 -17.00
C LEU A 152 -6.64 -9.51 -18.06
N PHE A 153 -5.82 -9.37 -19.10
CA PHE A 153 -5.65 -10.38 -20.16
C PHE A 153 -4.79 -11.57 -19.71
N CYS A 154 -4.35 -11.60 -18.46
CA CYS A 154 -3.51 -12.66 -17.90
C CYS A 154 -2.25 -12.92 -18.73
N LEU A 155 -1.54 -11.88 -19.19
CA LEU A 155 -0.41 -12.01 -20.11
C LEU A 155 0.95 -12.12 -19.40
N PHE A 156 1.03 -11.85 -18.10
CA PHE A 156 2.33 -11.93 -17.41
C PHE A 156 2.82 -13.37 -17.30
N PRO A 157 4.11 -13.62 -17.58
CA PRO A 157 4.76 -14.88 -17.27
C PRO A 157 4.63 -15.23 -15.79
N THR A 158 4.18 -16.44 -15.49
CA THR A 158 3.99 -16.97 -14.13
C THR A 158 5.11 -17.90 -13.69
N ALA A 159 5.93 -18.39 -14.62
CA ALA A 159 7.11 -19.19 -14.34
C ALA A 159 8.05 -18.45 -13.38
N ASP A 160 8.64 -19.19 -12.44
CA ASP A 160 9.65 -18.73 -11.47
C ASP A 160 9.24 -17.59 -10.52
N ARG A 161 8.04 -17.02 -10.64
CA ARG A 161 7.53 -15.99 -9.71
C ARG A 161 7.49 -16.50 -8.27
N ALA A 162 7.05 -17.73 -8.06
CA ALA A 162 7.01 -18.35 -6.74
C ALA A 162 8.41 -18.50 -6.13
N GLN A 163 9.40 -18.91 -6.94
CA GLN A 163 10.80 -19.03 -6.51
C GLN A 163 11.38 -17.65 -6.15
N ALA A 164 11.05 -16.63 -6.95
CA ALA A 164 11.41 -15.23 -6.71
C ALA A 164 10.56 -14.56 -5.60
N ARG A 165 9.62 -15.28 -4.97
CA ARG A 165 8.71 -14.79 -3.92
C ARG A 165 7.89 -13.57 -4.36
N LEU A 166 7.52 -13.52 -5.64
CA LEU A 166 6.69 -12.46 -6.21
C LEU A 166 5.21 -12.83 -6.08
N PRO A 167 4.32 -11.87 -5.78
CA PRO A 167 2.88 -12.13 -5.73
C PRO A 167 2.32 -12.47 -7.11
N PRO A 168 1.16 -13.16 -7.16
CA PRO A 168 0.39 -13.29 -8.38
C PRO A 168 0.00 -11.90 -8.89
N ILE A 169 -0.02 -11.74 -10.21
CA ILE A 169 -0.29 -10.45 -10.88
C ILE A 169 -1.43 -10.53 -11.88
N ASN A 170 -1.64 -11.69 -12.51
CA ASN A 170 -2.74 -11.92 -13.43
C ASN A 170 -4.07 -12.01 -12.67
N PHE A 171 -5.17 -11.65 -13.34
CA PHE A 171 -6.51 -11.60 -12.75
C PHE A 171 -7.26 -12.94 -12.87
N ASP A 172 -6.59 -14.02 -13.25
CA ASP A 172 -7.18 -15.36 -13.40
C ASP A 172 -7.87 -15.82 -12.11
N SER A 173 -7.22 -15.64 -10.96
CA SER A 173 -7.79 -16.00 -9.66
C SER A 173 -8.95 -15.09 -9.25
N LEU A 174 -8.97 -13.83 -9.70
CA LEU A 174 -10.05 -12.88 -9.46
C LEU A 174 -11.33 -13.33 -10.18
N PHE A 175 -11.23 -13.68 -11.47
CA PHE A 175 -12.39 -14.18 -12.23
C PHE A 175 -12.79 -15.59 -11.78
N ALA A 176 -11.84 -16.48 -11.52
CA ALA A 176 -12.13 -17.82 -11.02
C ALA A 176 -12.92 -17.83 -9.69
N ALA A 177 -12.79 -16.78 -8.88
CA ALA A 177 -13.54 -16.63 -7.64
C ALA A 177 -15.04 -16.37 -7.85
N LEU A 178 -15.47 -15.95 -9.05
CA LEU A 178 -16.89 -15.76 -9.39
C LEU A 178 -17.65 -17.09 -9.53
N CYS A 179 -16.96 -18.18 -9.91
CA CYS A 179 -17.57 -19.50 -10.07
C CYS A 179 -18.03 -20.12 -8.74
N ASN A 180 -17.53 -19.64 -7.60
CA ASN A 180 -17.93 -20.12 -6.28
C ASN A 180 -19.09 -19.25 -5.75
N ASN A 181 -20.34 -19.74 -5.80
CA ASN A 181 -21.57 -19.11 -5.25
C ASN A 181 -21.38 -17.61 -4.99
N SER A 182 -21.27 -16.85 -6.09
CA SER A 182 -20.96 -15.43 -6.21
C SER A 182 -21.13 -14.64 -4.91
N ARG A 183 -20.07 -14.54 -4.10
CA ARG A 183 -20.07 -13.57 -2.99
C ARG A 183 -20.18 -12.20 -3.64
N GLN A 184 -21.26 -11.46 -3.38
CA GLN A 184 -21.53 -10.12 -3.91
C GLN A 184 -20.28 -9.22 -3.87
N SER A 185 -19.42 -9.37 -2.87
CA SER A 185 -18.15 -8.65 -2.75
C SER A 185 -17.13 -8.94 -3.87
N GLN A 186 -17.08 -10.14 -4.42
CA GLN A 186 -16.18 -10.46 -5.55
C GLN A 186 -16.67 -9.84 -6.84
N GLU A 187 -17.98 -9.87 -7.11
CA GLU A 187 -18.56 -9.16 -8.25
C GLU A 187 -18.23 -7.66 -8.18
N GLN A 188 -18.42 -7.03 -7.02
CA GLN A 188 -18.14 -5.59 -6.88
C GLN A 188 -16.65 -5.25 -7.10
N LYS A 189 -15.72 -6.15 -6.76
CA LYS A 189 -14.28 -5.97 -7.09
C LYS A 189 -14.04 -5.97 -8.59
N VAL A 190 -14.64 -6.92 -9.31
CA VAL A 190 -14.50 -7.01 -10.77
C VAL A 190 -15.15 -5.79 -11.44
N ARG A 191 -16.34 -5.37 -10.99
CA ARG A 191 -16.99 -4.13 -11.47
C ARG A 191 -16.12 -2.90 -11.27
N CYS A 192 -15.46 -2.80 -10.12
CA CYS A 192 -14.56 -1.67 -9.85
C CYS A 192 -13.37 -1.65 -10.83
N LEU A 193 -12.75 -2.81 -11.09
CA LEU A 193 -11.64 -2.90 -12.05
C LEU A 193 -12.09 -2.61 -13.49
N VAL A 194 -13.24 -3.13 -13.89
CA VAL A 194 -13.85 -2.84 -15.20
C VAL A 194 -14.14 -1.35 -15.35
N HIS A 195 -14.66 -0.70 -14.31
CA HIS A 195 -14.85 0.75 -14.29
C HIS A 195 -13.51 1.51 -14.39
N TYR A 196 -12.44 1.03 -13.72
CA TYR A 196 -11.11 1.63 -13.90
C TYR A 196 -10.68 1.59 -15.37
N PHE A 197 -10.86 0.45 -16.05
CA PHE A 197 -10.50 0.30 -17.47
C PHE A 197 -11.33 1.18 -18.40
N ASP A 198 -12.62 1.32 -18.15
CA ASP A 198 -13.48 2.30 -18.83
C ASP A 198 -12.89 3.72 -18.71
N ARG A 199 -12.57 4.15 -17.48
CA ARG A 199 -12.05 5.51 -17.24
C ARG A 199 -10.71 5.80 -17.91
N VAL A 200 -9.76 4.88 -17.84
CA VAL A 200 -8.43 5.08 -18.45
C VAL A 200 -8.43 4.98 -19.96
N THR A 201 -9.41 4.29 -20.55
CA THR A 201 -9.58 4.21 -22.01
C THR A 201 -10.39 5.39 -22.55
N ALA A 202 -11.34 5.92 -21.79
CA ALA A 202 -12.07 7.14 -22.14
C ALA A 202 -11.19 8.40 -22.05
N SER A 203 -10.34 8.50 -21.04
CA SER A 203 -9.40 9.61 -20.86
C SER A 203 -8.10 9.11 -20.23
N THR A 204 -7.09 8.89 -21.06
CA THR A 204 -5.82 8.35 -20.61
C THR A 204 -5.15 9.27 -19.58
N PRO A 205 -4.80 8.76 -18.39
CA PRO A 205 -4.21 9.56 -17.33
C PRO A 205 -2.75 9.93 -17.64
N THR A 206 -2.38 11.18 -17.40
CA THR A 206 -1.05 11.75 -17.76
C THR A 206 -0.11 11.95 -16.57
N GLY A 207 -0.56 11.65 -15.35
CA GLY A 207 0.28 11.78 -14.15
C GLY A 207 1.21 10.59 -13.96
N SER A 208 1.83 10.54 -12.79
CA SER A 208 2.78 9.51 -12.37
C SER A 208 2.34 8.86 -11.06
N VAL A 209 2.85 7.66 -10.80
CA VAL A 209 2.72 6.94 -9.54
C VAL A 209 4.11 6.45 -9.12
N SER A 210 4.44 6.60 -7.84
CA SER A 210 5.67 6.06 -7.29
C SER A 210 5.42 4.95 -6.27
N PHE A 211 6.18 3.87 -6.37
CA PHE A 211 6.19 2.75 -5.45
C PHE A 211 7.53 2.74 -4.72
N GLU A 212 7.51 2.87 -3.40
CA GLU A 212 8.72 2.87 -2.57
C GLU A 212 8.75 1.64 -1.67
N ARG A 213 9.85 0.89 -1.71
CA ARG A 213 10.16 -0.14 -0.72
C ARG A 213 11.11 0.44 0.32
N LYS A 214 10.61 0.68 1.52
CA LYS A 214 11.41 1.10 2.67
C LYS A 214 12.01 -0.12 3.38
N VAL A 215 13.28 0.00 3.77
CA VAL A 215 14.02 -1.04 4.48
C VAL A 215 14.74 -0.40 5.66
N LEU A 216 14.53 -0.94 6.86
CA LEU A 216 15.37 -0.67 8.03
C LEU A 216 16.39 -1.79 8.13
N HIS A 217 17.68 -1.43 8.10
CA HIS A 217 18.75 -2.42 8.18
C HIS A 217 18.98 -2.84 9.63
N ARG A 218 19.26 -4.13 9.85
CA ARG A 218 19.57 -4.65 11.20
C ARG A 218 20.98 -4.29 11.67
N CYS A 219 21.91 -4.15 10.73
CA CYS A 219 23.28 -3.73 11.02
C CYS A 219 23.48 -2.31 10.48
N PRO A 220 24.28 -1.47 11.16
CA PRO A 220 24.63 -0.15 10.65
C PRO A 220 25.43 -0.30 9.35
N VAL A 221 24.77 -0.01 8.24
CA VAL A 221 25.43 0.38 7.00
C VAL A 221 25.65 1.89 7.12
N SER A 222 26.83 2.39 6.72
CA SER A 222 27.19 3.82 6.86
C SER A 222 26.02 4.74 6.47
N ASP A 223 25.64 5.64 7.38
CA ASP A 223 24.57 6.63 7.21
C ASP A 223 23.14 6.07 7.01
N SER A 224 22.81 4.88 7.54
CA SER A 224 21.43 4.32 7.50
C SER A 224 20.77 4.24 8.88
N ILE A 225 19.46 4.46 8.95
CA ILE A 225 18.68 4.22 10.19
C ILE A 225 18.63 2.72 10.43
N THR A 226 19.20 2.31 11.55
CA THR A 226 19.16 0.93 12.00
C THR A 226 17.80 0.61 12.63
N TYR A 227 17.47 -0.67 12.61
CA TYR A 227 16.34 -1.24 13.33
C TYR A 227 16.50 -0.96 14.84
N PRO A 228 15.67 -0.11 15.47
CA PRO A 228 15.82 0.21 16.88
C PRO A 228 15.48 -1.01 17.76
N ASP A 229 16.33 -1.31 18.73
CA ASP A 229 16.09 -2.35 19.73
C ASP A 229 15.32 -1.80 20.95
N MET A 230 15.08 -2.66 21.95
CA MET A 230 14.39 -2.26 23.17
C MET A 230 15.05 -1.05 23.84
N ASP A 231 16.38 -1.09 23.97
CA ASP A 231 17.12 -0.07 24.69
C ASP A 231 17.09 1.27 23.94
N ALA A 232 17.14 1.25 22.61
CA ALA A 232 16.99 2.43 21.78
C ALA A 232 15.61 3.09 21.96
N TRP A 233 14.53 2.30 21.98
CA TRP A 233 13.19 2.80 22.25
C TRP A 233 13.05 3.39 23.65
N MET A 234 13.55 2.68 24.68
CA MET A 234 13.49 3.11 26.08
C MET A 234 14.23 4.42 26.35
N LYS A 235 15.31 4.70 25.61
CA LYS A 235 16.14 5.90 25.78
C LYS A 235 15.67 7.09 24.94
N SER A 236 14.62 6.95 24.13
CA SER A 236 14.17 8.03 23.25
C SER A 236 13.58 9.20 24.03
N GLY A 237 14.23 10.37 23.93
CA GLY A 237 13.73 11.63 24.47
C GLY A 237 12.77 12.38 23.54
N VAL A 238 12.37 11.80 22.40
CA VAL A 238 11.49 12.46 21.44
C VAL A 238 10.11 12.69 22.09
N PRO A 239 9.55 13.92 22.05
CA PRO A 239 8.21 14.17 22.56
C PRO A 239 7.14 13.46 21.72
N LEU A 240 6.04 13.05 22.35
CA LEU A 240 4.90 12.49 21.62
C LEU A 240 4.22 13.56 20.77
N CYS A 241 3.88 13.23 19.52
CA CYS A 241 3.18 14.14 18.61
C CYS A 241 1.69 14.26 18.97
N THR A 242 0.98 15.22 18.36
CA THR A 242 -0.46 15.39 18.60
C THR A 242 -1.25 14.13 18.20
N PHE A 243 -2.15 13.67 19.07
CA PHE A 243 -3.03 12.53 18.80
C PHE A 243 -4.48 13.00 18.70
N ARG A 244 -5.13 12.75 17.56
CA ARG A 244 -6.53 13.12 17.32
C ARG A 244 -7.37 11.86 17.14
N VAL A 245 -8.46 11.75 17.90
CA VAL A 245 -9.34 10.57 17.90
C VAL A 245 -10.59 10.87 17.08
N PHE A 246 -10.93 9.99 16.14
CA PHE A 246 -12.15 10.08 15.35
C PHE A 246 -12.98 8.81 15.56
N SER A 247 -14.25 8.98 15.95
CA SER A 247 -15.19 7.86 16.15
C SER A 247 -15.79 7.34 14.84
N SER A 248 -15.92 8.22 13.85
CA SER A 248 -16.50 7.98 12.53
C SER A 248 -15.62 8.57 11.43
N GLY A 249 -15.94 8.28 10.16
CA GLY A 249 -15.12 8.61 9.00
C GLY A 249 -14.16 7.49 8.61
N LEU A 250 -13.53 7.63 7.45
CA LEU A 250 -12.59 6.68 6.89
C LEU A 250 -11.19 7.34 6.72
N ILE A 251 -10.14 6.52 6.63
CA ILE A 251 -8.75 7.00 6.52
C ILE A 251 -8.55 7.85 5.25
N GLU A 252 -9.20 7.44 4.17
CA GLU A 252 -9.29 8.13 2.87
C GLU A 252 -10.09 9.44 2.85
N ASP A 253 -10.86 9.77 3.90
CA ASP A 253 -11.74 10.96 3.91
C ASP A 253 -10.96 12.26 4.19
N GLU A 254 -9.65 12.16 4.41
CA GLU A 254 -8.78 13.29 4.72
C GLU A 254 -8.62 14.24 3.53
N GLU A 255 -9.06 15.49 3.73
CA GLU A 255 -8.93 16.57 2.75
C GLU A 255 -7.47 17.04 2.61
N GLN A 256 -6.71 17.01 3.70
CA GLN A 256 -5.29 17.37 3.71
C GLN A 256 -4.41 16.18 3.28
N GLU A 257 -3.20 16.47 2.81
CA GLU A 257 -2.21 15.43 2.50
C GLU A 257 -1.72 14.79 3.81
N THR A 258 -2.13 13.54 4.05
CA THR A 258 -1.65 12.71 5.15
C THR A 258 -0.98 11.45 4.62
N LEU A 259 -0.23 10.77 5.48
CA LEU A 259 0.21 9.41 5.22
C LEU A 259 -0.91 8.45 5.62
N GLU A 260 -1.67 8.00 4.64
CA GLU A 260 -2.82 7.10 4.76
C GLU A 260 -2.33 5.65 4.94
N VAL A 261 -2.68 5.00 6.06
CA VAL A 261 -2.21 3.64 6.36
C VAL A 261 -3.11 2.60 5.73
N ASP A 262 -2.57 1.78 4.82
CA ASP A 262 -3.18 0.54 4.36
C ASP A 262 -2.82 -0.58 5.36
N PHE A 263 -3.86 -1.19 5.95
CA PHE A 263 -3.74 -2.36 6.82
C PHE A 263 -3.46 -3.61 5.99
N ALA A 264 -2.30 -3.60 5.35
CA ALA A 264 -1.91 -4.60 4.39
C ALA A 264 -1.73 -5.98 5.02
N ASN A 265 -1.88 -7.01 4.20
CA ASN A 265 -1.33 -8.31 4.50
C ASN A 265 0.19 -8.29 4.21
N ARG A 266 0.93 -9.33 4.59
CA ARG A 266 2.34 -9.53 4.16
C ARG A 266 2.51 -9.51 2.63
N TYR A 267 1.41 -9.60 1.89
CA TYR A 267 1.28 -9.34 0.47
C TYR A 267 0.37 -8.10 0.27
N LEU A 268 0.83 -7.12 -0.50
CA LEU A 268 0.12 -5.86 -0.77
C LEU A 268 -1.21 -6.10 -1.54
N GLY A 269 -2.24 -5.31 -1.26
CA GLY A 269 -3.51 -5.34 -2.03
C GLY A 269 -4.81 -5.19 -1.22
N GLY A 270 -4.81 -4.39 -0.14
CA GLY A 270 -5.99 -4.11 0.68
C GLY A 270 -7.08 -3.25 0.00
N GLY A 271 -8.08 -2.82 0.78
CA GLY A 271 -9.24 -2.04 0.31
C GLY A 271 -8.97 -0.54 0.33
N ALA A 272 -8.65 0.04 -0.83
CA ALA A 272 -8.19 1.43 -0.95
C ALA A 272 -8.93 2.22 -2.05
N LEU A 273 -10.26 2.31 -1.99
CA LEU A 273 -11.04 2.94 -3.06
C LEU A 273 -12.21 3.76 -2.55
N SER A 274 -12.03 5.07 -2.54
CA SER A 274 -13.14 6.00 -2.26
C SER A 274 -12.89 7.43 -2.74
N ARG A 275 -11.71 8.07 -2.56
CA ARG A 275 -11.62 9.55 -2.75
C ARG A 275 -10.37 10.19 -3.42
N GLY A 276 -9.44 9.44 -4.00
CA GLY A 276 -8.19 10.01 -4.57
C GLY A 276 -8.30 10.97 -5.78
N TYR A 277 -9.49 11.30 -6.30
CA TYR A 277 -9.65 12.05 -7.56
C TYR A 277 -9.44 13.57 -7.45
N SER A 278 -9.68 14.18 -6.28
CA SER A 278 -9.67 15.64 -6.10
C SER A 278 -8.34 16.24 -5.61
N LYS A 279 -7.36 15.42 -5.20
CA LYS A 279 -6.08 15.92 -4.67
C LYS A 279 -5.18 16.47 -5.82
N PRO A 280 -4.48 17.60 -5.60
CA PRO A 280 -3.60 18.23 -6.60
C PRO A 280 -2.37 17.36 -6.92
N PHE A 281 -1.67 17.70 -8.01
CA PHE A 281 -0.42 17.04 -8.40
C PHE A 281 0.80 17.72 -7.79
N ASP A 282 1.84 16.94 -7.48
CA ASP A 282 3.17 17.42 -7.13
C ASP A 282 4.03 17.73 -8.36
N ALA A 283 5.27 18.19 -8.13
CA ALA A 283 6.22 18.51 -9.20
C ALA A 283 6.62 17.31 -10.09
N MET A 284 6.38 16.08 -9.63
CA MET A 284 6.64 14.83 -10.38
C MET A 284 5.38 14.32 -11.10
N GLY A 285 4.29 15.09 -11.09
CA GLY A 285 3.02 14.70 -11.68
C GLY A 285 2.29 13.60 -10.90
N ARG A 286 2.64 13.37 -9.62
CA ARG A 286 1.94 12.41 -8.75
C ARG A 286 0.84 13.13 -7.99
N ARG A 287 -0.31 12.50 -7.80
CA ARG A 287 -1.34 13.06 -6.90
C ARG A 287 -0.78 13.12 -5.49
N LYS A 288 -1.07 14.19 -4.75
CA LYS A 288 -0.73 14.36 -3.33
C LYS A 288 -1.54 13.42 -2.43
N THR A 289 -1.35 12.12 -2.64
CA THR A 289 -1.93 11.00 -1.90
C THR A 289 -0.78 10.06 -1.57
N ARG A 290 -0.53 9.83 -0.28
CA ARG A 290 0.55 8.95 0.17
C ARG A 290 -0.05 7.80 0.95
N ILE A 291 0.01 6.61 0.38
CA ILE A 291 -0.45 5.39 1.04
C ILE A 291 0.77 4.62 1.52
N VAL A 292 0.75 4.19 2.78
CA VAL A 292 1.76 3.28 3.34
C VAL A 292 1.14 1.95 3.69
N ALA A 293 1.65 0.89 3.09
CA ALA A 293 1.24 -0.46 3.40
C ALA A 293 2.17 -1.07 4.45
N ILE A 294 1.61 -1.40 5.63
CA ILE A 294 2.31 -2.08 6.71
C ILE A 294 1.52 -3.30 7.18
N ASP A 295 2.18 -4.45 7.27
CA ASP A 295 1.57 -5.69 7.73
C ASP A 295 1.71 -5.88 9.24
N ALA A 296 0.61 -6.12 9.96
CA ALA A 296 0.61 -6.48 11.38
C ALA A 296 0.90 -7.98 11.59
N LEU A 297 1.18 -8.41 12.83
CA LEU A 297 1.23 -9.84 13.17
C LEU A 297 -0.18 -10.43 13.05
N ASP A 298 -0.27 -11.59 12.39
CA ASP A 298 -1.51 -12.34 12.27
C ASP A 298 -1.70 -13.25 13.50
N CYS A 299 -2.85 -13.12 14.16
CA CYS A 299 -3.25 -13.86 15.34
C CYS A 299 -2.16 -13.90 16.43
N PRO A 300 -1.68 -12.76 16.92
CA PRO A 300 -0.48 -12.73 17.77
C PRO A 300 -0.71 -13.35 19.15
N THR A 301 -1.95 -13.50 19.63
CA THR A 301 -2.28 -14.13 20.93
C THR A 301 -1.44 -13.58 22.10
N ARG A 302 -0.48 -14.34 22.64
CA ARG A 302 0.44 -13.88 23.70
C ARG A 302 1.59 -13.03 23.17
N LEU A 303 2.04 -13.28 21.93
CA LEU A 303 3.19 -12.62 21.29
C LEU A 303 3.04 -11.09 21.26
N GLN A 304 1.81 -10.57 21.17
CA GLN A 304 1.57 -9.12 21.17
C GLN A 304 1.98 -8.39 22.47
N PHE A 305 2.22 -9.14 23.55
CA PHE A 305 2.72 -8.63 24.83
C PHE A 305 4.18 -9.04 25.08
N GLU A 306 4.75 -9.94 24.28
CA GLU A 306 6.16 -10.31 24.41
C GLU A 306 7.04 -9.21 23.81
N SER A 307 8.23 -9.00 24.37
CA SER A 307 9.16 -7.97 23.88
C SER A 307 9.44 -8.12 22.39
N SER A 308 9.59 -9.35 21.89
CA SER A 308 9.81 -9.63 20.48
C SER A 308 8.64 -9.17 19.59
N GLY A 309 7.39 -9.34 20.04
CA GLY A 309 6.20 -8.90 19.31
C GLY A 309 6.01 -7.39 19.37
N LEU A 310 6.23 -6.77 20.53
CA LEU A 310 6.19 -5.31 20.68
C LEU A 310 7.21 -4.64 19.74
N ILE A 311 8.48 -5.08 19.78
CA ILE A 311 9.55 -4.55 18.91
C ILE A 311 9.19 -4.72 17.44
N ARG A 312 8.68 -5.90 17.05
CA ARG A 312 8.30 -6.18 15.66
C ARG A 312 7.27 -5.16 15.16
N GLU A 313 6.24 -4.90 15.94
CA GLU A 313 5.13 -4.03 15.54
C GLU A 313 5.54 -2.55 15.53
N VAL A 314 6.25 -2.07 16.55
CA VAL A 314 6.71 -0.68 16.58
C VAL A 314 7.68 -0.38 15.45
N ASN A 315 8.60 -1.29 15.14
CA ASN A 315 9.56 -1.09 14.06
C ASN A 315 8.91 -1.20 12.67
N LYS A 316 7.87 -2.01 12.52
CA LYS A 316 7.07 -2.07 11.30
C LYS A 316 6.35 -0.74 11.06
N ALA A 317 5.65 -0.22 12.07
CA ALA A 317 4.97 1.06 11.99
C ALA A 317 5.98 2.20 11.75
N PHE A 318 7.09 2.23 12.50
CA PHE A 318 8.14 3.23 12.37
C PHE A 318 8.75 3.24 10.97
N CYS A 319 9.08 2.07 10.41
CA CYS A 319 9.57 1.95 9.03
C CYS A 319 8.58 2.55 8.01
N GLY A 320 7.28 2.30 8.19
CA GLY A 320 6.25 2.85 7.31
C GLY A 320 6.14 4.37 7.43
N PHE A 321 6.15 4.88 8.66
CA PHE A 321 5.93 6.29 8.96
C PHE A 321 7.16 7.16 8.71
N LEU A 322 8.37 6.59 8.73
CA LEU A 322 9.59 7.32 8.46
C LEU A 322 9.59 7.92 7.05
N ASP A 323 9.92 9.20 6.92
CA ASP A 323 10.19 9.83 5.62
C ASP A 323 11.69 9.72 5.29
N GLN A 324 12.04 8.81 4.37
CA GLN A 324 13.44 8.60 3.99
C GLN A 324 14.05 9.82 3.28
N SER A 325 13.24 10.64 2.61
CA SER A 325 13.75 11.84 1.91
C SER A 325 14.27 12.91 2.88
N ASN A 326 13.79 12.86 4.13
CA ASN A 326 14.22 13.73 5.22
C ASN A 326 15.18 13.02 6.19
N HIS A 327 15.83 11.92 5.78
CA HIS A 327 16.72 11.12 6.63
C HIS A 327 17.84 11.94 7.30
N GLN A 328 18.53 12.80 6.55
CA GLN A 328 19.61 13.63 7.11
C GLN A 328 19.09 14.61 8.17
N LEU A 329 17.88 15.14 7.96
CA LEU A 329 17.21 16.01 8.93
C LEU A 329 16.79 15.23 10.17
N TYR A 330 16.25 14.02 9.99
CA TYR A 330 15.92 13.10 11.09
C TYR A 330 17.13 12.80 11.96
N VAL A 331 18.26 12.38 11.37
CA VAL A 331 19.47 12.03 12.11
C VAL A 331 19.96 13.22 12.92
N LYS A 332 20.00 14.41 12.31
CA LYS A 332 20.41 15.64 12.97
C LYS A 332 19.49 16.00 14.14
N LEU A 333 18.17 16.05 13.91
CA LEU A 333 17.19 16.41 14.94
C LEU A 333 17.17 15.42 16.12
N VAL A 334 17.26 14.12 15.86
CA VAL A 334 17.26 13.11 16.94
C VAL A 334 18.56 13.12 17.72
N GLN A 335 19.71 13.39 17.08
CA GLN A 335 20.97 13.60 17.78
C GLN A 335 20.89 14.84 18.69
N ASP A 336 20.38 15.96 18.16
CA ASP A 336 20.22 17.21 18.89
C ASP A 336 19.25 17.06 20.07
N LEU A 337 18.15 16.31 19.93
CA LEU A 337 17.18 16.06 21.02
C LEU A 337 17.75 15.16 22.14
N ASN A 338 18.65 14.24 21.81
CA ASN A 338 19.29 13.36 22.80
C ASN A 338 20.44 14.05 23.55
N THR A 339 20.99 15.14 23.01
CA THR A 339 21.92 16.04 23.70
C THR A 339 21.12 17.20 24.28
N LYS A 340 20.86 17.21 25.59
CA LYS A 340 19.91 18.07 26.34
C LYS A 340 19.91 19.61 26.11
N ASP A 341 20.65 20.15 25.15
CA ASP A 341 20.79 21.57 24.85
C ASP A 341 20.45 21.91 23.37
N SER A 342 19.18 21.91 22.98
CA SER A 342 18.61 22.94 22.07
C SER A 342 17.15 22.68 21.69
N CYS A 343 16.36 23.75 21.65
CA CYS A 343 15.07 23.79 20.98
C CYS A 343 15.33 24.03 19.47
N ALA A 344 15.53 22.96 18.71
CA ALA A 344 15.59 23.05 17.25
C ALA A 344 14.18 23.27 16.69
N SER A 345 13.82 24.53 16.52
CA SER A 345 12.65 24.96 15.75
C SER A 345 12.96 24.88 14.26
N ILE A 346 12.89 23.67 13.70
CA ILE A 346 12.82 23.44 12.26
C ILE A 346 11.68 22.47 12.02
N ILE A 347 10.47 23.01 11.84
CA ILE A 347 9.33 22.24 11.36
C ILE A 347 9.55 22.08 9.85
N PRO A 348 9.67 20.85 9.31
CA PRO A 348 9.72 20.64 7.87
C PRO A 348 8.52 21.31 7.20
N ASP A 349 8.74 21.95 6.06
CA ASP A 349 7.82 22.84 5.33
C ASP A 349 6.47 22.19 4.90
N GLU A 350 6.29 20.88 5.14
CA GLU A 350 5.02 20.17 5.01
C GLU A 350 4.78 19.27 6.24
N CYS A 351 3.94 19.73 7.18
CA CYS A 351 3.47 18.96 8.36
C CYS A 351 2.54 17.79 7.97
N ILE A 352 3.09 16.74 7.33
CA ILE A 352 2.32 15.55 6.93
C ILE A 352 2.17 14.60 8.13
N GLY A 353 0.97 14.56 8.71
CA GLY A 353 0.58 13.60 9.74
C GLY A 353 0.30 12.19 9.20
N VAL A 354 -0.07 11.27 10.10
CA VAL A 354 -0.47 9.89 9.78
C VAL A 354 -1.97 9.72 9.98
N SER A 355 -2.69 9.22 8.98
CA SER A 355 -4.10 8.83 9.12
C SER A 355 -4.19 7.30 9.18
N THR A 356 -4.65 6.76 10.30
CA THR A 356 -4.66 5.32 10.59
C THR A 356 -5.83 4.93 11.49
N GLY A 357 -5.84 3.70 12.00
CA GLY A 357 -6.85 3.19 12.91
C GLY A 357 -6.45 1.84 13.50
N ASN A 358 -7.41 0.92 13.58
CA ASN A 358 -7.32 -0.39 14.23
C ASN A 358 -6.43 -1.42 13.47
N TRP A 359 -5.21 -1.01 13.12
CA TRP A 359 -4.22 -1.79 12.39
C TRP A 359 -3.92 -3.14 13.06
N GLY A 360 -4.24 -4.23 12.37
CA GLY A 360 -4.02 -5.59 12.85
C GLY A 360 -4.99 -6.06 13.94
N CYS A 361 -6.08 -5.34 14.22
CA CYS A 361 -6.97 -5.67 15.34
C CYS A 361 -8.20 -6.49 14.96
N GLY A 362 -8.69 -6.35 13.72
CA GLY A 362 -9.85 -7.08 13.22
C GLY A 362 -9.54 -8.55 12.94
N ALA A 363 -9.42 -8.91 11.66
CA ALA A 363 -9.14 -10.29 11.23
C ALA A 363 -7.87 -10.90 11.87
N PHE A 364 -6.89 -10.08 12.22
CA PHE A 364 -5.62 -10.51 12.81
C PHE A 364 -5.65 -10.57 14.35
N GLY A 365 -6.71 -10.10 15.02
CA GLY A 365 -6.90 -10.29 16.47
C GLY A 365 -5.92 -9.58 17.41
N GLY A 366 -5.23 -8.54 16.96
CA GLY A 366 -4.40 -7.69 17.82
C GLY A 366 -5.22 -6.81 18.77
N ASN A 367 -4.66 -6.48 19.93
CA ASN A 367 -5.27 -5.61 20.92
C ASN A 367 -5.27 -4.13 20.47
N PRO A 368 -6.45 -3.49 20.31
CA PRO A 368 -6.56 -2.10 19.85
C PRO A 368 -5.86 -1.07 20.74
N GLU A 369 -5.92 -1.24 22.06
CA GLU A 369 -5.31 -0.30 23.00
C GLU A 369 -3.80 -0.26 22.81
N ILE A 370 -3.15 -1.43 22.81
CA ILE A 370 -1.70 -1.55 22.57
C ILE A 370 -1.31 -1.09 21.17
N LYS A 371 -2.08 -1.46 20.15
CA LYS A 371 -1.82 -1.07 18.75
C LYS A 371 -1.94 0.43 18.52
N SER A 372 -2.84 1.12 19.21
CA SER A 372 -2.95 2.58 19.12
C SER A 372 -1.71 3.28 19.69
N MET A 373 -1.21 2.82 20.85
CA MET A 373 -0.02 3.39 21.48
C MET A 373 1.26 3.07 20.70
N ILE A 374 1.40 1.86 20.17
CA ILE A 374 2.53 1.47 19.29
C ILE A 374 2.61 2.39 18.07
N GLN A 375 1.46 2.68 17.43
CA GLN A 375 1.43 3.58 16.29
C GLN A 375 1.77 5.03 16.68
N TRP A 376 1.35 5.48 17.87
CA TRP A 376 1.71 6.80 18.38
C TRP A 376 3.21 6.96 18.64
N ILE A 377 3.81 5.98 19.30
CA ILE A 377 5.27 5.90 19.54
C ILE A 377 6.02 5.95 18.21
N ALA A 378 5.61 5.11 17.26
CA ALA A 378 6.24 5.04 15.94
C ALA A 378 6.10 6.36 15.15
N ALA A 379 4.92 6.98 15.14
CA ALA A 379 4.67 8.22 14.42
C ALA A 379 5.45 9.39 15.02
N SER A 380 5.45 9.49 16.35
CA SER A 380 6.19 10.51 17.10
C SER A 380 7.70 10.37 16.86
N GLN A 381 8.22 9.14 16.97
CA GLN A 381 9.62 8.86 16.69
C GLN A 381 9.96 9.20 15.24
N ALA A 382 9.09 8.91 14.27
CA ALA A 382 9.27 9.27 12.87
C ALA A 382 9.11 10.78 12.58
N LEU A 383 8.98 11.62 13.63
CA LEU A 383 8.80 13.07 13.55
C LEU A 383 7.57 13.49 12.74
N ARG A 384 6.50 12.68 12.78
CA ARG A 384 5.21 13.05 12.20
C ARG A 384 4.52 14.07 13.09
N SER A 385 3.97 15.12 12.49
CA SER A 385 3.38 16.24 13.24
C SER A 385 2.17 15.85 14.09
N TYR A 386 1.36 14.91 13.60
CA TYR A 386 0.18 14.40 14.28
C TYR A 386 -0.22 13.01 13.77
N ILE A 387 -1.11 12.35 14.52
CA ILE A 387 -1.82 11.15 14.12
C ILE A 387 -3.33 11.39 14.19
N ASN A 388 -4.04 11.11 13.09
CA ASN A 388 -5.49 11.02 13.02
C ASN A 388 -5.87 9.55 13.14
N TYR A 389 -6.49 9.17 14.27
CA TYR A 389 -6.81 7.78 14.59
C TYR A 389 -8.32 7.52 14.50
N TYR A 390 -8.71 6.77 13.48
CA TYR A 390 -10.09 6.34 13.25
C TYR A 390 -10.37 5.06 14.04
N THR A 391 -11.25 5.16 15.04
CA THR A 391 -11.56 4.06 15.96
C THR A 391 -12.62 3.10 15.43
N PHE A 392 -13.39 3.52 14.40
CA PHE A 392 -14.51 2.77 13.83
C PHE A 392 -15.50 2.30 14.91
N GLU A 393 -15.86 3.20 15.82
CA GLU A 393 -16.77 2.95 16.95
C GLU A 393 -16.37 1.77 17.87
N SER A 394 -15.08 1.41 17.89
CA SER A 394 -14.58 0.30 18.70
C SER A 394 -14.80 0.54 20.19
N GLY A 395 -15.59 -0.32 20.83
CA GLY A 395 -15.88 -0.23 22.27
C GLY A 395 -14.65 -0.38 23.18
N SER A 396 -13.57 -0.99 22.68
CA SER A 396 -12.29 -1.08 23.41
C SER A 396 -11.52 0.24 23.47
N LEU A 397 -11.83 1.20 22.58
CA LEU A 397 -11.12 2.46 22.46
C LEU A 397 -11.87 3.66 23.08
N LYS A 398 -12.91 3.40 23.88
CA LYS A 398 -13.73 4.46 24.50
C LYS A 398 -12.94 5.46 25.34
N ARG A 399 -11.82 5.04 25.93
CA ARG A 399 -10.95 5.88 26.77
C ARG A 399 -9.71 6.40 26.03
N LEU A 400 -9.60 6.18 24.72
CA LEU A 400 -8.41 6.56 23.96
C LEU A 400 -8.15 8.07 24.01
N GLU A 401 -9.19 8.89 23.89
CA GLU A 401 -9.07 10.34 23.98
C GLU A 401 -8.63 10.81 25.38
N GLU A 402 -9.25 10.27 26.43
CA GLU A 402 -8.90 10.53 27.83
C GLU A 402 -7.42 10.20 28.12
N VAL A 403 -6.97 9.01 27.70
CA VAL A 403 -5.58 8.55 27.90
C VAL A 403 -4.59 9.44 27.15
N THR A 404 -4.86 9.74 25.87
CA THR A 404 -3.93 10.52 25.04
C THR A 404 -3.82 11.96 25.53
N GLN A 405 -4.92 12.58 25.95
CA GLN A 405 -4.91 13.90 26.58
C GLN A 405 -4.13 13.91 27.90
N TRP A 406 -4.34 12.91 28.75
CA TRP A 406 -3.60 12.79 30.02
C TRP A 406 -2.09 12.66 29.78
N ILE A 407 -1.67 11.80 28.84
CA ILE A 407 -0.25 11.61 28.49
C ILE A 407 0.37 12.91 27.94
N LEU A 408 -0.34 13.62 27.05
CA LEU A 408 0.12 14.89 26.48
C LEU A 408 0.24 15.98 27.54
N LEU A 409 -0.70 16.07 28.50
CA LEU A 409 -0.65 17.00 29.62
C LEU A 409 0.61 16.80 30.48
N HIS A 410 0.99 15.54 30.71
CA HIS A 410 2.19 15.18 31.47
C HIS A 410 3.47 15.21 30.63
N ARG A 411 3.37 15.57 29.33
CA ARG A 411 4.50 15.74 28.41
C ARG A 411 5.41 14.53 28.29
N TRP A 412 4.81 13.34 28.23
CA TRP A 412 5.60 12.11 28.06
C TRP A 412 6.34 12.09 26.73
N THR A 413 7.51 11.48 26.78
CA THR A 413 8.36 11.13 25.65
C THR A 413 7.97 9.76 25.07
N VAL A 414 8.49 9.48 23.90
CA VAL A 414 8.42 8.16 23.24
C VAL A 414 8.96 7.07 24.18
N GLY A 415 10.09 7.30 24.84
CA GLY A 415 10.69 6.33 25.75
C GLY A 415 9.84 6.04 26.99
N GLU A 416 9.20 7.06 27.57
CA GLU A 416 8.32 6.90 28.73
C GLU A 416 7.05 6.11 28.38
N LEU A 417 6.38 6.42 27.27
CA LEU A 417 5.21 5.64 26.85
C LEU A 417 5.60 4.20 26.48
N TRP A 418 6.75 4.02 25.84
CA TRP A 418 7.28 2.69 25.54
C TRP A 418 7.55 1.89 26.82
N HIS A 419 8.17 2.50 27.83
CA HIS A 419 8.40 1.89 29.15
C HIS A 419 7.09 1.36 29.74
N MET A 420 6.04 2.18 29.75
CA MET A 420 4.74 1.79 30.31
C MET A 420 4.07 0.65 29.53
N LEU A 421 4.20 0.62 28.20
CA LEU A 421 3.72 -0.51 27.40
C LEU A 421 4.47 -1.81 27.74
N VAL A 422 5.79 -1.74 27.90
CA VAL A 422 6.62 -2.91 28.24
C VAL A 422 6.27 -3.42 29.64
N GLU A 423 6.12 -2.52 30.61
CA GLU A 423 5.74 -2.87 31.98
C GLU A 423 4.35 -3.53 32.03
N TYR A 424 3.34 -2.90 31.42
CA TYR A 424 2.00 -3.47 31.33
C TYR A 424 2.03 -4.85 30.69
N SER A 425 2.77 -5.00 29.59
CA SER A 425 2.81 -6.26 28.84
C SER A 425 3.46 -7.38 29.65
N SER A 426 4.49 -7.06 30.44
CA SER A 426 5.10 -7.98 31.40
C SER A 426 4.09 -8.44 32.46
N GLN A 427 3.38 -7.49 33.09
CA GLN A 427 2.33 -7.80 34.08
C GLN A 427 1.18 -8.62 33.47
N LYS A 428 0.79 -8.32 32.23
CA LYS A 428 -0.25 -9.05 31.50
C LYS A 428 0.17 -10.50 31.23
N LEU A 429 1.42 -10.72 30.84
CA LEU A 429 1.99 -12.06 30.64
C LEU A 429 2.15 -12.84 31.95
N GLY A 430 2.53 -12.14 33.02
CA GLY A 430 2.62 -12.66 34.40
C GLY A 430 1.28 -12.92 35.07
N ARG A 431 0.16 -12.48 34.46
CA ARG A 431 -1.21 -12.51 35.01
C ARG A 431 -1.37 -11.68 36.30
N GLU A 432 -0.53 -10.67 36.46
CA GLU A 432 -0.58 -9.71 37.58
C GLU A 432 -1.71 -8.68 37.38
N THR A 433 -2.09 -8.41 36.13
CA THR A 433 -3.24 -7.57 35.77
C THR A 433 -4.16 -8.24 34.75
N ASN A 434 -5.46 -8.08 34.94
CA ASN A 434 -6.49 -8.48 33.97
C ASN A 434 -7.16 -7.29 33.27
N GLU A 435 -6.84 -6.06 33.65
CA GLU A 435 -7.41 -4.84 33.08
C GLU A 435 -6.87 -4.55 31.67
N GLY A 436 -7.58 -3.71 30.91
CA GLY A 436 -7.06 -3.13 29.67
C GLY A 436 -5.93 -2.13 29.99
N PHE A 437 -5.06 -1.88 29.01
CA PHE A 437 -3.93 -0.95 29.16
C PHE A 437 -4.39 0.44 29.57
N PHE A 438 -5.47 0.96 28.97
CA PHE A 438 -5.97 2.30 29.27
C PHE A 438 -6.42 2.45 30.72
N THR A 439 -7.09 1.43 31.27
CA THR A 439 -7.50 1.43 32.68
C THR A 439 -6.34 1.21 33.62
N TRP A 440 -5.41 0.32 33.26
CA TRP A 440 -4.22 0.06 34.04
C TRP A 440 -3.30 1.28 34.14
N LEU A 441 -3.20 2.06 33.06
CA LEU A 441 -2.30 3.22 32.97
C LEU A 441 -2.80 4.42 33.78
N LEU A 442 -4.11 4.68 33.72
CA LEU A 442 -4.68 5.89 34.28
C LEU A 442 -4.79 5.79 35.82
N PRO A 443 -4.47 6.88 36.56
CA PRO A 443 -4.70 6.94 37.99
C PRO A 443 -6.17 6.66 38.34
N LYS A 444 -6.43 6.02 39.47
CA LYS A 444 -7.80 5.72 39.93
C LYS A 444 -8.63 6.98 40.21
N ASP A 445 -7.97 8.10 40.52
CA ASP A 445 -8.55 9.41 40.80
C ASP A 445 -8.05 10.42 39.77
N ILE A 446 -8.70 10.50 38.60
CA ILE A 446 -8.43 11.57 37.62
C ILE A 446 -9.23 12.81 38.05
N PRO A 447 -8.59 13.98 38.23
CA PRO A 447 -9.31 15.22 38.45
C PRO A 447 -10.24 15.52 37.27
N ASN A 448 -11.49 15.93 37.54
CA ASN A 448 -12.51 16.25 36.53
C ASN A 448 -12.10 17.34 35.50
N ASP A 449 -10.97 17.99 35.68
CA ASP A 449 -10.48 19.09 34.83
C ASP A 449 -10.04 18.65 33.42
N ILE A 450 -9.85 17.34 33.17
CA ILE A 450 -9.51 16.82 31.83
C ILE A 450 -10.71 16.93 30.87
N CYS A 451 -11.95 16.94 31.38
CA CYS A 451 -13.15 17.07 30.54
C CYS A 451 -13.43 18.49 30.03
N LEU A 452 -12.71 19.53 30.48
CA LEU A 452 -13.03 20.93 30.15
C LEU A 452 -12.33 21.47 28.89
N LEU A 453 -11.39 20.73 28.31
CA LEU A 453 -10.69 21.16 27.08
C LEU A 453 -11.39 20.71 25.78
N SER A 454 -12.40 19.84 25.87
CA SER A 454 -13.18 19.34 24.72
C SER A 454 -14.14 20.37 24.10
N HIS A 455 -14.30 21.55 24.71
CA HIS A 455 -15.26 22.56 24.28
C HIS A 455 -14.66 23.84 23.67
N ILE A 456 -13.34 23.90 23.44
CA ILE A 456 -12.71 25.15 22.98
C ILE A 456 -12.46 25.20 21.46
N HIS A 457 -12.55 24.09 20.71
CA HIS A 457 -12.33 24.09 19.24
C HIS A 457 -13.47 23.38 18.49
N GLY A 458 -14.68 23.94 18.59
CA GLY A 458 -15.81 23.63 17.70
C GLY A 458 -15.88 24.56 16.50
#